data_AF-A0A9N9SBW0-F1
#
_entry.id   AF-A0A9N9SBW0-F1
#
_cell.length_a   1.000
_cell.length_b   1.000
_cell.length_c   1.000
_cell.angle_alpha   90.00
_cell.angle_beta   90.00
_cell.angle_gamma   90.00
#
_symmetry.space_group_name_H-M   'P 1'
#
loop_
_entity.id
_entity.type
_entity.pdbx_description
1 polymer ?
#
loop_
_entity_poly.entity_id
_entity_poly.type
_entity_poly.pdbx_seq_one_letter_code
_entity_poly.pdbx_strand_id
1 'polypeptide(L)'
;MRSNGSATSPSSEDRRSTAAEPEQQAATKIQAAFRGHRSRQSMKQPAGAKEEAAREPTREQLEEEFRMDDQELCHAATKIQASFRGHMSRKQENEKHNEDSGSSQDKKPEADEDLDIDLTDPDLNKAAVKIQASFRGHMIRKEHEGETQPNN
;
A
#
# COMPACT_ATOMS: atom_id res chain seq x y z
N MET A 1 -8.63 -76.08 1.41
CA MET A 1 -9.42 -74.84 1.58
C MET A 1 -9.08 -74.22 2.93
N ARG A 2 -9.02 -72.87 3.00
CA ARG A 2 -8.56 -71.98 4.10
C ARG A 2 -7.04 -71.72 4.01
N SER A 3 -6.48 -70.65 3.42
CA SER A 3 -6.72 -69.18 3.38
C SER A 3 -6.25 -68.41 4.63
N ASN A 4 -5.46 -67.36 4.35
CA ASN A 4 -5.06 -66.18 5.16
C ASN A 4 -3.83 -66.35 6.08
N GLY A 5 -2.87 -65.44 6.12
CA GLY A 5 -2.70 -64.16 5.44
C GLY A 5 -1.26 -63.68 5.63
N SER A 6 -0.59 -63.37 4.52
CA SER A 6 0.72 -62.72 4.52
C SER A 6 0.50 -61.25 4.84
N ALA A 7 1.02 -60.79 5.98
CA ALA A 7 1.03 -59.39 6.37
C ALA A 7 1.88 -58.61 5.37
N THR A 8 1.23 -57.81 4.54
CA THR A 8 1.88 -56.75 3.78
C THR A 8 2.32 -55.66 4.75
N SER A 9 3.58 -55.71 5.17
CA SER A 9 4.28 -54.58 5.79
C SER A 9 4.32 -53.42 4.79
N PRO A 10 3.99 -52.18 5.20
CA PRO A 10 4.04 -51.04 4.29
C PRO A 10 5.50 -50.71 3.99
N SER A 11 5.85 -50.70 2.70
CA SER A 11 7.14 -50.24 2.19
C SER A 11 7.45 -48.85 2.74
N SER A 12 8.65 -48.70 3.27
CA SER A 12 9.24 -47.48 3.83
C SER A 12 9.56 -46.40 2.77
N GLU A 13 8.81 -46.34 1.68
CA GLU A 13 9.10 -45.50 0.51
C GLU A 13 8.19 -44.27 0.38
N ASP A 14 7.18 -44.10 1.26
CA ASP A 14 6.19 -43.02 1.12
C ASP A 14 6.44 -41.77 2.00
N ARG A 15 7.62 -41.65 2.63
CA ARG A 15 7.97 -40.47 3.46
C ARG A 15 8.91 -39.47 2.81
N ARG A 16 9.31 -39.70 1.55
CA ARG A 16 10.25 -38.82 0.82
C ARG A 16 9.57 -37.90 -0.20
N SER A 17 8.27 -38.09 -0.42
CA SER A 17 7.48 -37.37 -1.43
C SER A 17 6.93 -36.02 -0.93
N THR A 18 6.65 -35.90 0.37
CA THR A 18 5.92 -34.74 0.92
C THR A 18 6.82 -33.62 1.45
N ALA A 19 8.08 -33.91 1.79
CA ALA A 19 9.07 -32.92 2.20
C ALA A 19 9.81 -32.26 1.02
N ALA A 20 9.81 -32.91 -0.14
CA ALA A 20 10.46 -32.40 -1.35
C ALA A 20 9.73 -31.17 -1.92
N GLU A 21 8.40 -31.16 -1.94
CA GLU A 21 7.61 -30.05 -2.49
C GLU A 21 7.90 -28.68 -1.84
N PRO A 22 7.85 -28.51 -0.50
CA PRO A 22 8.15 -27.21 0.12
C PRO A 22 9.63 -26.82 -0.05
N GLU A 23 10.54 -27.80 -0.11
CA GLU A 23 11.97 -27.57 -0.35
C GLU A 23 12.23 -27.08 -1.78
N GLN A 24 11.61 -27.70 -2.79
CA GLN A 24 11.72 -27.26 -4.19
C GLN A 24 11.08 -25.88 -4.41
N GLN A 25 9.96 -25.58 -3.76
CA GLN A 25 9.34 -24.26 -3.80
C GLN A 25 10.23 -23.19 -3.14
N ALA A 26 10.83 -23.50 -1.99
CA ALA A 26 11.77 -22.61 -1.32
C ALA A 26 13.03 -22.38 -2.17
N ALA A 27 13.60 -23.45 -2.75
CA ALA A 27 14.74 -23.36 -3.65
C ALA A 27 14.42 -22.50 -4.88
N THR A 28 13.26 -22.70 -5.50
CA THR A 28 12.82 -21.90 -6.66
C THR A 28 12.66 -20.42 -6.30
N LYS A 29 12.13 -20.11 -5.11
CA LYS A 29 12.02 -18.72 -4.61
C LYS A 29 13.39 -18.08 -4.41
N ILE A 30 14.33 -18.81 -3.80
CA ILE A 30 15.70 -18.32 -3.57
C ILE A 30 16.42 -18.11 -4.92
N GLN A 31 16.28 -19.04 -5.86
CA GLN A 31 16.85 -18.92 -7.21
C GLN A 31 16.26 -17.74 -7.98
N ALA A 32 14.93 -17.56 -7.93
CA ALA A 32 14.25 -16.43 -8.57
C ALA A 32 14.67 -15.09 -7.95
N ALA A 33 14.74 -15.03 -6.61
CA ALA A 33 15.20 -13.85 -5.88
C ALA A 33 16.65 -13.51 -6.22
N PHE A 34 17.54 -14.50 -6.28
CA PHE A 34 18.95 -14.30 -6.61
C PHE A 34 19.16 -13.88 -8.06
N ARG A 35 18.45 -14.51 -9.01
CA ARG A 35 18.45 -14.09 -10.42
C ARG A 35 17.96 -12.65 -10.56
N GLY A 36 16.88 -12.30 -9.87
CA GLY A 36 16.36 -10.94 -9.81
C GLY A 36 17.36 -9.96 -9.20
N HIS A 37 18.01 -10.32 -8.10
CA HIS A 37 19.04 -9.51 -7.45
C HIS A 37 20.25 -9.28 -8.35
N ARG A 38 20.74 -10.30 -9.07
CA ARG A 38 21.84 -10.16 -10.04
C ARG A 38 21.48 -9.22 -11.19
N SER A 39 20.27 -9.36 -11.73
CA SER A 39 19.77 -8.50 -12.81
C SER A 39 19.61 -7.04 -12.35
N ARG A 40 19.12 -6.83 -11.11
CA ARG A 40 19.07 -5.49 -10.49
C ARG A 40 20.46 -4.95 -10.19
N GLN A 41 21.42 -5.78 -9.76
CA GLN A 41 22.80 -5.36 -9.52
C GLN A 41 23.53 -4.97 -10.81
N SER A 42 23.32 -5.69 -11.92
CA SER A 42 23.90 -5.32 -13.21
C SER A 42 23.34 -4.00 -13.74
N MET A 43 22.06 -3.69 -13.44
CA MET A 43 21.44 -2.39 -13.75
C MET A 43 21.84 -1.28 -12.76
N LYS A 44 22.24 -1.62 -11.53
CA LYS A 44 22.68 -0.67 -10.51
C LYS A 44 24.10 -0.14 -10.77
N GLN A 45 24.89 -0.86 -11.57
CA GLN A 45 26.11 -0.32 -12.15
C GLN A 45 25.71 0.54 -13.36
N PRO A 46 26.09 1.83 -13.43
CA PRO A 46 25.88 2.63 -14.64
C PRO A 46 26.85 2.15 -15.72
N ALA A 47 26.58 0.99 -16.29
CA ALA A 47 27.26 0.48 -17.47
C ALA A 47 26.69 1.23 -18.69
N GLY A 48 27.27 2.41 -18.97
CA GLY A 48 27.06 3.13 -20.23
C GLY A 48 26.60 4.58 -20.15
N ALA A 49 26.43 5.19 -18.97
CA ALA A 49 25.97 6.58 -18.84
C ALA A 49 27.09 7.54 -18.40
N LYS A 50 28.33 7.32 -18.83
CA LYS A 50 29.52 8.03 -18.30
C LYS A 50 30.24 8.99 -19.25
N GLU A 51 29.65 9.39 -20.38
CA GLU A 51 30.24 10.45 -21.21
C GLU A 51 29.30 11.60 -21.61
N GLU A 52 27.98 11.45 -21.58
CA GLU A 52 27.05 12.56 -21.88
C GLU A 52 26.13 12.97 -20.71
N ALA A 53 25.88 12.09 -19.74
CA ALA A 53 24.96 12.37 -18.62
C ALA A 53 25.65 12.91 -17.34
N ALA A 54 26.98 13.07 -17.36
CA ALA A 54 27.77 13.47 -16.19
C ALA A 54 28.34 14.90 -16.27
N ARG A 55 28.06 15.64 -17.36
CA ARG A 55 28.38 17.07 -17.37
C ARG A 55 27.29 17.76 -16.58
N GLU A 56 27.61 18.17 -15.35
CA GLU A 56 26.74 19.10 -14.62
C GLU A 56 26.46 20.29 -15.55
N PRO A 57 25.18 20.62 -15.79
CA PRO A 57 24.85 21.73 -16.66
C PRO A 57 25.53 22.97 -16.10
N THR A 58 26.21 23.71 -16.97
CA THR A 58 26.88 24.93 -16.52
C THR A 58 25.82 25.92 -16.04
N ARG A 59 26.21 26.80 -15.13
CA ARG A 59 25.30 27.84 -14.63
C ARG A 59 24.64 28.64 -15.77
N GLU A 60 25.39 28.91 -16.83
CA GLU A 60 24.90 29.61 -18.03
C GLU A 60 23.80 28.82 -18.76
N GLN A 61 23.96 27.50 -18.89
CA GLN A 61 22.95 26.64 -19.51
C GLN A 61 21.66 26.58 -18.69
N LEU A 62 21.80 26.57 -17.36
CA LEU A 62 20.64 26.65 -16.45
C LEU A 62 19.96 28.01 -16.50
N GLU A 63 20.72 29.11 -16.58
CA GLU A 63 20.14 30.46 -16.71
C GLU A 63 19.43 30.66 -18.06
N GLU A 64 19.88 29.99 -19.13
CA GLU A 64 19.22 30.00 -20.43
C GLU A 64 17.95 29.15 -20.47
N GLU A 65 17.91 28.01 -19.77
CA GLU A 65 16.72 27.15 -19.67
C GLU A 65 15.68 27.70 -18.67
N PHE A 66 16.13 28.26 -17.54
CA PHE A 66 15.28 28.78 -16.47
C PHE A 66 15.29 30.31 -16.41
N ARG A 67 14.87 30.94 -17.50
CA ARG A 67 14.93 32.40 -17.59
C ARG A 67 13.92 33.05 -16.67
N MET A 68 14.35 34.10 -15.97
CA MET A 68 13.47 34.86 -15.06
C MET A 68 12.43 35.72 -15.79
N ASP A 69 12.61 35.96 -17.08
CA ASP A 69 11.65 36.67 -17.94
C ASP A 69 10.56 35.74 -18.51
N ASP A 70 10.69 34.42 -18.37
CA ASP A 70 9.67 33.45 -18.76
C ASP A 70 8.49 33.48 -17.77
N GLN A 71 7.39 34.08 -18.22
CA GLN A 71 6.18 34.24 -17.43
C GLN A 71 5.51 32.89 -17.11
N GLU A 72 5.58 31.90 -18.00
CA GLU A 72 4.99 30.57 -17.79
C GLU A 72 5.77 29.82 -16.72
N LEU A 73 7.09 29.83 -16.81
CA LEU A 73 7.98 29.24 -15.82
C LEU A 73 7.79 29.89 -14.45
N CYS A 74 7.74 31.23 -14.37
CA CYS A 74 7.50 31.93 -13.12
C CYS A 74 6.15 31.56 -12.49
N HIS A 75 5.09 31.46 -13.30
CA HIS A 75 3.76 31.08 -12.83
C HIS A 75 3.73 29.63 -12.31
N ALA A 76 4.36 28.71 -13.04
CA ALA A 76 4.49 27.31 -12.64
C ALA A 76 5.26 27.16 -11.32
N ALA A 77 6.41 27.83 -11.21
CA ALA A 77 7.22 27.85 -10.00
C ALA A 77 6.43 28.39 -8.80
N THR A 78 5.71 29.50 -8.99
CA THR A 78 4.85 30.10 -7.96
C THR A 78 3.77 29.12 -7.49
N LYS A 79 3.13 28.39 -8.42
CA LYS A 79 2.10 27.39 -8.09
C LYS A 79 2.67 26.22 -7.29
N ILE A 80 3.84 25.72 -7.66
CA ILE A 80 4.53 24.63 -6.95
C ILE A 80 4.88 25.09 -5.53
N GLN A 81 5.48 26.27 -5.39
CA GLN A 81 5.86 26.85 -4.09
C GLN A 81 4.63 27.05 -3.18
N ALA A 82 3.56 27.62 -3.72
CA ALA A 82 2.32 27.83 -2.98
C ALA A 82 1.68 26.52 -2.52
N SER A 83 1.63 25.51 -3.41
CA SER A 83 1.13 24.18 -3.09
C SER A 83 1.95 23.51 -1.98
N PHE A 84 3.29 23.56 -2.09
CA PHE A 84 4.19 22.98 -1.11
C PHE A 84 4.08 23.68 0.25
N ARG A 85 4.09 25.02 0.28
CA ARG A 85 3.89 25.78 1.53
C ARG A 85 2.57 25.40 2.19
N GLY A 86 1.49 25.34 1.42
CA GLY A 86 0.18 24.92 1.92
C GLY A 86 0.17 23.47 2.43
N HIS A 87 0.85 22.56 1.73
CA HIS A 87 1.01 21.16 2.16
C HIS A 87 1.79 21.08 3.48
N MET A 88 2.88 21.82 3.63
CA MET A 88 3.68 21.83 4.85
C MET A 88 2.92 22.43 6.04
N SER A 89 2.10 23.47 5.83
CA SER A 89 1.20 23.99 6.88
C SER A 89 0.18 22.94 7.32
N ARG A 90 -0.55 22.34 6.37
CA ARG A 90 -1.55 21.30 6.68
C ARG A 90 -0.94 20.05 7.30
N LYS A 91 0.27 19.67 6.88
CA LYS A 91 0.99 18.53 7.45
C LYS A 91 1.38 18.80 8.90
N GLN A 92 1.91 19.99 9.20
CA GLN A 92 2.21 20.39 10.58
C GLN A 92 0.97 20.50 11.45
N GLU A 93 -0.14 21.02 10.90
CA GLU A 93 -1.43 21.03 11.61
C GLU A 93 -1.94 19.62 11.87
N ASN A 94 -1.87 18.72 10.89
CA ASN A 94 -2.28 17.32 11.05
C ASN A 94 -1.37 16.57 12.03
N GLU A 95 -0.05 16.82 12.03
CA GLU A 95 0.88 16.27 13.02
C GLU A 95 0.53 16.76 14.44
N LYS A 96 0.23 18.06 14.60
CA LYS A 96 -0.21 18.63 15.90
C LYS A 96 -1.61 18.16 16.32
N HIS A 97 -2.54 18.03 15.38
CA HIS A 97 -3.87 17.47 15.64
C HIS A 97 -3.81 15.96 15.93
N ASN A 98 -2.78 15.23 15.51
CA ASN A 98 -2.61 13.82 15.90
C ASN A 98 -2.05 13.69 17.33
N GLU A 99 -1.37 14.73 17.83
CA GLU A 99 -0.88 14.78 19.23
C GLU A 99 -1.92 15.37 20.22
N ASP A 100 -2.77 16.31 19.80
CA ASP A 100 -3.80 16.96 20.64
C ASP A 100 -5.21 16.39 20.44
N SER A 101 -5.54 15.91 19.23
CA SER A 101 -6.78 15.20 18.95
C SER A 101 -6.49 13.70 18.97
N GLY A 102 -6.85 13.06 20.09
CA GLY A 102 -6.81 11.62 20.30
C GLY A 102 -7.68 10.84 19.31
N SER A 103 -7.30 10.84 18.05
CA SER A 103 -7.78 9.96 16.99
C SER A 103 -7.02 8.62 17.04
N SER A 104 -6.91 8.06 18.24
CA SER A 104 -6.93 6.61 18.40
C SER A 104 -8.39 6.20 18.29
N GLN A 105 -8.82 5.83 17.09
CA GLN A 105 -9.94 4.88 16.96
C GLN A 105 -9.44 3.51 17.45
N ASP A 106 -9.30 3.41 18.77
CA ASP A 106 -9.18 2.17 19.55
C ASP A 106 -9.57 2.45 21.02
N LYS A 107 -10.47 3.41 21.26
CA LYS A 107 -11.25 3.42 22.50
C LYS A 107 -12.49 2.58 22.28
N LYS A 108 -12.37 1.31 22.66
CA LYS A 108 -13.49 0.48 23.14
C LYS A 108 -14.37 1.39 24.01
N PRO A 109 -15.66 1.62 23.68
CA PRO A 109 -16.52 2.35 24.60
C PRO A 109 -16.56 1.54 25.89
N GLU A 110 -16.18 2.16 26.99
CA GLU A 110 -16.62 1.66 28.29
C GLU A 110 -18.14 1.63 28.22
N ALA A 111 -18.68 0.42 28.28
CA ALA A 111 -20.10 0.20 28.39
C ALA A 111 -20.56 0.76 29.75
N ASP A 112 -21.78 1.30 29.74
CA ASP A 112 -22.59 1.68 30.90
C ASP A 112 -22.35 3.08 31.50
N GLU A 113 -22.18 4.10 30.65
CA GLU A 113 -22.90 5.35 30.91
C GLU A 113 -24.26 5.23 30.22
N ASP A 114 -25.35 5.19 30.99
CA ASP A 114 -26.72 5.27 30.46
C ASP A 114 -26.89 6.58 29.69
N LEU A 115 -26.53 6.57 28.41
CA LEU A 115 -26.75 7.69 27.51
C LEU A 115 -28.26 7.88 27.40
N ASP A 116 -28.75 8.98 27.97
CA ASP A 116 -30.14 9.41 27.85
C ASP A 116 -30.38 9.91 26.40
N ILE A 117 -30.58 8.96 25.50
CA ILE A 117 -30.77 9.20 24.07
C ILE A 117 -32.27 9.45 23.82
N ASP A 118 -32.61 10.69 23.51
CA ASP A 118 -33.96 11.02 23.04
C ASP A 118 -34.19 10.46 21.63
N LEU A 119 -34.89 9.33 21.57
CA LEU A 119 -35.27 8.67 20.30
C LEU A 119 -36.21 9.52 19.43
N THR A 120 -36.81 10.57 19.99
CA THR A 120 -37.68 11.50 19.26
C THR A 120 -36.95 12.71 18.70
N ASP A 121 -35.66 12.89 19.03
CA ASP A 121 -34.85 13.99 18.51
C ASP A 121 -34.74 13.89 16.96
N PRO A 122 -35.26 14.87 16.21
CA PRO A 122 -35.16 14.89 14.76
C PRO A 122 -33.72 14.95 14.26
N ASP A 123 -32.80 15.58 14.99
CA ASP A 123 -31.40 15.71 14.60
C ASP A 123 -30.64 14.40 14.79
N LEU A 124 -30.89 13.68 15.89
CA LEU A 124 -30.40 12.31 16.08
C LEU A 124 -30.87 11.37 14.98
N ASN A 125 -32.17 11.40 14.66
CA ASN A 125 -32.75 10.56 13.61
C ASN A 125 -32.12 10.88 12.24
N LYS A 126 -31.93 12.16 11.92
CA LYS A 126 -31.26 12.60 10.69
C LYS A 126 -29.80 12.13 10.61
N ALA A 127 -29.08 12.20 11.73
CA ALA A 127 -27.71 11.69 11.82
C ALA A 127 -27.66 10.17 11.62
N ALA A 128 -28.54 9.43 12.29
CA ALA A 128 -28.65 7.98 12.17
C ALA A 128 -28.93 7.55 10.71
N VAL A 129 -29.91 8.19 10.05
CA VAL A 129 -30.23 7.93 8.64
C VAL A 129 -29.01 8.17 7.74
N LYS A 130 -28.24 9.24 7.99
CA LYS A 130 -27.03 9.55 7.20
C LYS A 130 -25.95 8.49 7.40
N ILE A 131 -25.74 8.03 8.63
CA ILE A 131 -24.78 6.96 8.94
C ILE A 131 -25.19 5.66 8.25
N GLN A 132 -26.47 5.28 8.36
CA GLN A 132 -27.03 4.08 7.73
C GLN A 132 -26.89 4.12 6.20
N ALA A 133 -27.23 5.25 5.57
CA ALA A 133 -27.11 5.43 4.12
C ALA A 133 -25.65 5.33 3.65
N SER A 134 -24.73 5.99 4.37
CA SER A 134 -23.30 5.90 4.09
C SER A 134 -22.77 4.47 4.20
N PHE A 135 -23.15 3.76 5.28
CA PHE A 135 -22.75 2.39 5.52
C PHE A 135 -23.30 1.43 4.47
N ARG A 136 -24.58 1.56 4.09
CA ARG A 136 -25.18 0.77 3.02
C ARG A 136 -24.43 0.96 1.70
N GLY A 137 -24.09 2.21 1.37
CA GLY A 137 -23.29 2.51 0.18
C GLY A 137 -21.86 1.96 0.25
N HIS A 138 -21.23 2.00 1.43
CA HIS A 138 -19.90 1.42 1.63
C HIS A 138 -19.92 -0.10 1.45
N MET A 139 -20.92 -0.80 1.99
CA MET A 139 -21.07 -2.25 1.81
C MET A 139 -21.18 -2.66 0.34
N ILE A 140 -21.97 -1.93 -0.45
CA ILE A 140 -22.11 -2.20 -1.90
C ILE A 140 -20.78 -2.00 -2.64
N ARG A 141 -20.06 -0.91 -2.35
CA ARG A 141 -18.75 -0.66 -2.98
C ARG A 141 -17.73 -1.72 -2.58
N LYS A 142 -17.70 -2.12 -1.31
CA LYS A 142 -16.80 -3.16 -0.81
C LYS A 142 -17.08 -4.53 -1.43
N GLU A 143 -18.35 -4.84 -1.69
CA GLU A 143 -18.77 -6.06 -2.40
C GLU A 143 -18.30 -6.03 -3.86
N HIS A 144 -18.51 -4.91 -4.58
CA HIS A 144 -18.05 -4.76 -5.96
C HIS A 144 -16.52 -4.65 -6.11
N GLU A 145 -15.80 -4.10 -5.13
CA GLU A 145 -14.33 -4.08 -5.07
C GLU A 145 -13.74 -5.51 -4.93
N GLY A 146 -14.53 -6.48 -4.44
CA GLY A 146 -14.16 -7.90 -4.40
C GLY A 146 -14.44 -8.68 -5.70
N GLU A 147 -15.30 -8.15 -6.58
CA GLU A 147 -15.77 -8.84 -7.80
C GLU A 147 -15.01 -8.45 -9.08
N THR A 148 -14.16 -7.41 -9.05
CA THR A 148 -13.27 -7.11 -10.18
C THR A 148 -12.04 -8.02 -10.15
N GLN A 149 -12.22 -9.30 -10.47
CA GLN A 149 -11.11 -10.09 -11.02
C GLN A 149 -10.90 -9.70 -12.49
N PRO A 150 -9.65 -9.45 -12.94
CA PRO A 150 -9.34 -9.32 -14.35
C PRO A 150 -9.50 -10.71 -15.00
N ASN A 151 -10.58 -10.90 -15.76
CA ASN A 151 -10.64 -12.00 -16.72
C ASN A 151 -9.61 -11.70 -17.83
N ASN A 152 -8.54 -12.50 -17.86
CA ASN A 152 -7.70 -12.69 -19.03
C ASN A 152 -7.70 -14.17 -19.41
#